data_AF-A0A147HSE2-F1
#
_entry.id   AF-A0A147HSE2-F1
#
_cell.length_a   1.000
_cell.length_b   1.000
_cell.length_c   1.000
_cell.angle_alpha   90.00
_cell.angle_beta   90.00
_cell.angle_gamma   90.00
#
_symmetry.space_group_name_H-M   'P 1'
#
loop_
_entity.id
_entity.type
_entity.pdbx_description
1 polymer ?
#
loop_
_entity_poly.entity_id
_entity_poly.type
_entity_poly.pdbx_seq_one_letter_code
_entity_poly.pdbx_strand_id
1 'polypeptide(L)' 'MPAISPSLLPILMLFASNVFMTFAWYGHLEFKDHSLPIVILVSWGIAFFEYWLAVPANRWGSEVYSAAQLKT' A
#
# COMPACT_ATOMS: atom_id res chain seq x y z
N MET A 1 -12.60 -3.71 -19.16
CA MET A 1 -11.40 -4.55 -19.10
C MET A 1 -10.19 -3.63 -19.02
N PRO A 2 -9.35 -3.71 -17.97
CA PRO A 2 -8.21 -2.82 -17.83
C PRO A 2 -7.30 -2.97 -19.05
N ALA A 3 -6.74 -1.87 -19.55
CA ALA A 3 -5.85 -1.86 -20.72
C ALA A 3 -4.45 -2.42 -20.43
N ILE A 4 -4.21 -2.94 -19.21
CA ILE A 4 -2.92 -3.38 -18.68
C ILE A 4 -3.06 -4.84 -18.23
N SER A 5 -1.99 -5.63 -18.40
CA SER A 5 -1.94 -7.06 -18.06
C SER A 5 -2.49 -7.34 -16.65
N PRO A 6 -3.53 -8.19 -16.52
CA PRO A 6 -4.18 -8.50 -15.24
C PRO A 6 -3.27 -9.29 -14.28
N SER A 7 -2.18 -9.85 -14.78
CA SER A 7 -1.14 -10.51 -13.97
C SER A 7 -0.14 -9.50 -13.40
N LEU A 8 0.30 -8.53 -14.22
CA LEU A 8 1.37 -7.61 -13.83
C LEU A 8 0.88 -6.40 -13.02
N LEU A 9 -0.31 -5.90 -13.36
CA LEU A 9 -0.89 -4.72 -12.72
C LEU A 9 -1.04 -4.87 -11.19
N PRO A 10 -1.61 -5.99 -10.67
CA PRO A 10 -1.70 -6.20 -9.22
C PRO A 10 -0.34 -6.17 -8.52
N ILE A 11 0.68 -6.80 -9.11
CA ILE A 11 2.03 -6.87 -8.53
C ILE A 11 2.64 -5.48 -8.41
N LEU A 12 2.58 -4.68 -9.47
CA LEU A 12 3.11 -3.31 -9.45
C LEU A 12 2.37 -2.42 -8.46
N MET A 13 1.04 -2.56 -8.38
CA MET A 13 0.24 -1.81 -7.42
C MET A 13 0.54 -2.20 -5.98
N LEU A 14 0.68 -3.51 -5.68
CA LEU A 14 1.07 -3.99 -4.34
C LEU A 14 2.49 -3.56 -3.96
N PHE A 15 3.42 -3.58 -4.92
CA PHE A 15 4.77 -3.06 -4.72
C PHE A 15 4.75 -1.57 -4.35
N ALA A 16 4.04 -0.75 -5.14
CA ALA A 16 3.88 0.67 -4.84
C ALA A 16 3.18 0.89 -3.48
N SER A 17 2.16 0.09 -3.16
CA SER A 17 1.49 0.07 -1.84
C SER A 17 2.50 -0.13 -0.71
N ASN A 18 3.40 -1.10 -0.86
CA ASN A 18 4.40 -1.43 0.16
C ASN A 18 5.39 -0.27 0.40
N VAL A 19 5.71 0.50 -0.64
CA VAL A 19 6.51 1.72 -0.50
C VAL A 19 5.79 2.73 0.39
N PHE A 20 4.48 2.98 0.18
CA PHE A 20 3.71 3.85 1.08
C PHE A 20 3.66 3.32 2.52
N MET A 21 3.44 2.02 2.72
CA MET A 21 3.47 1.42 4.06
C MET A 21 4.81 1.62 4.76
N THR A 22 5.92 1.49 4.03
CA THR A 22 7.27 1.69 4.56
C THR A 22 7.43 3.12 5.09
N PHE A 23 6.95 4.13 4.35
CA PHE A 23 6.97 5.51 4.82
C PHE A 23 6.02 5.72 6.01
N ALA A 24 4.83 5.12 6.01
CA ALA A 24 3.87 5.24 7.11
C ALA A 24 4.42 4.66 8.42
N TRP A 25 5.15 3.54 8.36
CA TRP A 25 5.74 2.86 9.53
C TRP A 25 7.06 3.45 9.99
N TYR A 26 7.97 3.80 9.09
CA TYR A 26 9.33 4.17 9.47
C TYR A 26 9.61 5.66 9.34
N GLY A 27 8.87 6.40 8.50
CA GLY A 27 9.10 7.83 8.30
C GLY A 27 9.01 8.62 9.60
N HIS A 28 8.11 8.23 10.52
CA HIS A 28 7.97 8.89 11.81
C HIS A 28 9.20 8.78 12.72
N LEU A 29 10.09 7.80 12.50
CA LEU A 29 11.29 7.64 13.32
C LEU A 29 12.31 8.76 13.07
N GLU A 30 12.20 9.49 11.97
CA GLU A 30 12.99 10.69 11.69
C GLU A 30 12.43 11.93 12.41
N PHE A 31 11.13 11.95 12.73
CA PHE A 31 10.41 13.09 13.31
C PHE A 31 10.17 12.96 14.82
N LYS A 32 11.18 12.52 15.57
CA LYS A 32 11.06 12.28 17.03
C LYS A 32 10.77 13.54 17.86
N ASP A 33 11.14 14.71 17.34
CA ASP A 33 10.94 16.00 18.01
C ASP A 33 9.53 16.57 17.78
N HIS A 34 8.67 15.88 17.02
CA HIS A 34 7.30 16.30 16.73
C HIS A 34 6.30 15.63 17.67
N SER A 35 5.12 16.26 17.84
CA SER A 35 4.09 15.70 18.72
C SER A 35 3.53 14.39 18.15
N LEU A 36 3.41 13.38 19.02
CA LEU A 36 2.90 12.06 18.65
C LEU A 36 1.55 12.10 17.91
N PRO A 37 0.55 12.91 18.33
CA PRO A 37 -0.73 12.94 17.62
C PRO A 37 -0.62 13.38 16.17
N ILE A 38 0.24 14.37 15.87
CA ILE A 38 0.44 14.86 14.50
C ILE A 38 1.08 13.78 13.66
N VAL A 39 2.13 13.16 14.19
CA VAL A 39 2.86 12.09 13.52
C VAL A 39 1.95 10.90 13.20
N ILE A 40 1.10 10.49 14.15
CA ILE A 40 0.12 9.41 13.95
C ILE A 40 -0.87 9.78 12.82
N LEU A 41 -1.40 11.01 12.83
CA LEU A 41 -2.33 11.47 11.80
C LEU A 41 -1.70 11.49 10.41
N VAL A 42 -0.44 11.91 10.30
CA VAL A 42 0.32 11.88 9.04
C VAL A 42 0.53 10.44 8.57
N SER A 43 0.96 9.52 9.45
CA SER A 43 1.10 8.10 9.12
C SER A 43 -0.22 7.49 8.63
N TRP A 44 -1.35 7.82 9.26
CA TRP A 44 -2.68 7.42 8.77
C TRP A 44 -3.03 8.03 7.42
N GLY A 45 -2.68 9.29 7.18
CA GLY A 45 -2.85 9.94 5.89
C GLY A 45 -2.08 9.23 4.77
N ILE A 46 -0.85 8.79 5.03
CA ILE A 46 -0.05 8.01 4.08
C ILE A 46 -0.69 6.64 3.83
N ALA A 47 -1.07 5.94 4.90
CA ALA A 47 -1.74 4.64 4.80
C ALA A 47 -3.05 4.76 4.00
N PHE A 48 -3.81 5.85 4.12
CA PHE A 48 -5.02 6.05 3.33
C PHE A 48 -4.78 5.95 1.80
N PHE A 49 -3.70 6.55 1.29
CA PHE A 49 -3.35 6.45 -0.14
C PHE A 49 -2.83 5.06 -0.52
N GLU A 50 -2.16 4.38 0.41
CA GLU A 50 -1.75 3.00 0.24
C GLU A 50 -2.96 2.09 -0.05
N TYR A 51 -4.05 2.24 0.70
CA TYR A 51 -5.27 1.45 0.48
C TYR A 51 -5.89 1.65 -0.90
N TRP A 52 -5.70 2.81 -1.54
CA TRP A 52 -6.17 3.06 -2.91
C TRP A 52 -5.44 2.21 -3.93
N LEU A 53 -4.25 1.70 -3.61
CA LEU A 53 -3.50 0.75 -4.42
C LEU A 53 -3.77 -0.69 -3.98
N ALA A 54 -3.68 -0.97 -2.68
CA ALA A 54 -3.84 -2.31 -2.13
C ALA A 54 -5.21 -2.94 -2.45
N VAL A 55 -6.30 -2.19 -2.28
CA VAL A 55 -7.67 -2.73 -2.45
C VAL A 55 -7.95 -3.13 -3.89
N PRO A 56 -7.77 -2.29 -4.91
CA PRO A 56 -7.95 -2.69 -6.30
C PRO A 56 -6.95 -3.76 -6.74
N ALA A 57 -5.69 -3.70 -6.28
CA ALA A 57 -4.70 -4.71 -6.61
C ALA A 57 -5.11 -6.11 -6.12
N ASN A 58 -5.56 -6.22 -4.86
CA ASN A 58 -6.03 -7.50 -4.32
C ASN A 58 -7.33 -7.97 -5.00
N ARG A 59 -8.26 -7.04 -5.28
CA ARG A 59 -9.55 -7.39 -5.89
C ARG A 59 -9.38 -7.87 -7.33
N TRP A 60 -8.62 -7.16 -8.16
CA TRP A 60 -8.34 -7.59 -9.53
C TRP A 60 -7.36 -8.76 -9.58
N GLY A 61 -6.37 -8.77 -8.68
CA GLY A 61 -5.40 -9.85 -8.57
C GLY A 61 -6.03 -11.18 -8.16
N SER A 62 -7.11 -11.16 -7.35
CA SER A 62 -7.79 -12.39 -6.91
C SER A 62 -8.50 -13.16 -8.03
N GLU A 63 -8.65 -12.56 -9.22
CA GLU A 63 -9.15 -13.23 -10.41
C GLU A 63 -8.08 -14.15 -11.06
N VAL A 64 -6.80 -13.91 -10.77
CA VAL A 64 -5.64 -14.56 -11.41
C VAL A 64 -4.78 -15.32 -10.39
N TYR A 65 -4.64 -14.77 -9.19
CA TYR A 65 -3.80 -15.28 -8.12
C TYR A 65 -4.65 -15.72 -6.93
N SER A 66 -4.20 -16.75 -6.22
CA SER A 66 -4.75 -17.09 -4.91
C SER A 66 -4.46 -15.98 -3.88
N ALA A 67 -5.28 -15.87 -2.84
CA ALA A 67 -5.06 -14.92 -1.76
C ALA A 67 -3.69 -15.10 -1.06
N ALA A 68 -3.14 -16.31 -1.07
CA ALA A 68 -1.80 -16.57 -0.55
C ALA A 68 -0.73 -15.91 -1.43
N GLN A 69 -0.82 -16.06 -2.75
CA GLN A 69 0.13 -15.46 -3.70
C GLN A 69 0.09 -13.92 -3.74
N LEU A 70 -1.04 -13.30 -3.38
CA LEU A 70 -1.12 -11.84 -3.30
C LEU A 70 -0.47 -11.27 -2.02
N LYS A 71 -0.22 -12.12 -1.03
CA LYS A 71 0.36 -11.75 0.27
C LYS A 71 1.80 -12.24 0.46
N THR A 72 2.34 -13.02 -0.48
CA THR A 72 3.66 -13.67 -0.40
C THR A 72 4.46 -13.31 -1.63
#